data_AF-A0ABD5DG29-F1
#
_entry.id   AF-A0ABD5DG29-F1
#
_cell.length_a   1.000
_cell.length_b   1.000
_cell.length_c   1.000
_cell.angle_alpha   90.00
_cell.angle_beta   90.00
_cell.angle_gamma   90.00
#
_symmetry.space_group_name_H-M   'P 1'
#
loop_
_entity.id
_entity.type
_entity.pdbx_description
1 polymer ?
#
loop_
_entity_poly.entity_id
_entity_poly.type
_entity_poly.pdbx_seq_one_letter_code
_entity_poly.pdbx_strand_id
1 'polypeptide(L)' 'SAQATDVSVNKATAKLYPVANTPAAMLALGVDGVKSYIQTIGLFNSKAENVIKTCRILLEQHNGEVPEDRAALEALPGVG' A
#
# COMPACT_ATOMS: atom_id res chain seq x y z
N SER A 1 1.74 -8.80 -1.32
CA SER A 1 1.62 -9.98 -2.21
C SER A 1 0.86 -11.15 -1.62
N ALA A 2 0.54 -11.14 -0.32
CA ALA A 2 -0.17 -12.26 0.34
C ALA A 2 -1.35 -12.78 -0.49
N GLN A 3 -1.36 -14.08 -0.76
CA GLN A 3 -2.43 -14.80 -1.47
C GLN A 3 -2.78 -14.20 -2.84
N ALA A 4 -1.79 -13.72 -3.59
CA ALA A 4 -1.94 -13.22 -4.95
C ALA A 4 -0.72 -13.62 -5.79
N THR A 5 -0.90 -13.76 -7.10
CA THR A 5 0.22 -14.02 -8.01
C THR A 5 0.95 -12.73 -8.35
N ASP A 6 2.26 -12.80 -8.57
CA ASP A 6 3.05 -11.62 -8.95
C ASP A 6 2.51 -10.97 -10.22
N VAL A 7 2.00 -11.76 -11.18
CA VAL A 7 1.35 -11.25 -12.39
C VAL A 7 0.12 -10.39 -12.06
N SER A 8 -0.73 -10.82 -11.12
CA SER A 8 -1.91 -10.04 -10.72
C SER A 8 -1.53 -8.74 -10.01
N VAL A 9 -0.47 -8.76 -9.20
CA VAL A 9 0.07 -7.58 -8.51
C VAL A 9 0.66 -6.60 -9.52
N ASN A 10 1.46 -7.07 -10.47
CA ASN A 10 2.08 -6.25 -11.50
C ASN A 10 1.02 -5.56 -12.38
N LYS A 11 -0.07 -6.25 -12.72
CA LYS A 11 -1.17 -5.65 -13.50
C LYS A 11 -1.88 -4.52 -12.75
N ALA A 12 -2.09 -4.65 -11.44
CA ALA A 12 -2.72 -3.62 -10.63
C ALA A 12 -1.78 -2.42 -10.42
N THR A 13 -0.53 -2.69 -10.05
CA THR A 13 0.48 -1.65 -9.79
C THR A 13 0.85 -0.87 -11.04
N ALA A 14 0.87 -1.50 -12.22
CA ALA A 14 1.07 -0.80 -13.50
C ALA A 14 0.02 0.29 -13.77
N LYS A 15 -1.19 0.16 -13.22
CA LYS A 15 -2.25 1.19 -13.32
C LYS A 15 -2.23 2.17 -12.16
N LEU A 16 -1.91 1.70 -10.96
CA LEU A 16 -1.93 2.49 -9.74
C LEU A 16 -0.73 3.44 -9.63
N TYR A 17 0.49 2.96 -9.87
CA TYR A 17 1.71 3.74 -9.64
C TYR A 17 1.88 4.98 -10.54
N PRO A 18 1.38 5.00 -11.80
CA PRO A 18 1.38 6.24 -12.58
C PRO A 18 0.56 7.39 -11.96
N VAL A 19 -0.44 7.09 -11.12
CA VAL A 19 -1.30 8.10 -10.49
C VAL A 19 -1.00 8.31 -9.00
N ALA A 20 -0.46 7.30 -8.32
CA ALA A 20 -0.07 7.35 -6.93
C ALA A 20 1.09 6.38 -6.67
N ASN A 21 2.29 6.90 -6.41
CA ASN A 21 3.48 6.11 -6.08
C ASN A 21 4.24 6.63 -4.85
N THR A 22 3.67 7.60 -4.12
CA THR A 22 4.21 8.12 -2.87
C THR A 22 3.19 7.94 -1.73
N PRO A 23 3.63 7.91 -0.46
CA PRO A 23 2.71 7.83 0.67
C PRO A 23 1.66 8.96 0.67
N ALA A 24 2.08 10.18 0.33
CA ALA A 24 1.18 11.33 0.23
C ALA A 24 0.14 11.16 -0.89
N ALA A 25 0.55 10.71 -2.08
CA ALA A 25 -0.37 10.47 -3.18
C ALA A 25 -1.35 9.32 -2.88
N MET A 26 -0.89 8.27 -2.20
CA MET A 26 -1.76 7.19 -1.73
C MET A 26 -2.81 7.66 -0.73
N LEU A 27 -2.42 8.50 0.24
CA LEU A 27 -3.37 9.09 1.17
C LEU A 27 -4.39 9.99 0.48
N ALA A 28 -3.95 10.80 -0.48
CA ALA A 28 -4.83 11.67 -1.26
C ALA A 28 -5.83 10.87 -2.10
N LEU A 29 -5.40 9.71 -2.63
CA LEU A 29 -6.26 8.79 -3.36
C LEU A 29 -7.30 8.12 -2.46
N GLY A 30 -6.95 7.90 -1.19
CA GLY A 30 -7.83 7.32 -0.17
C GLY A 30 -8.11 5.82 -0.36
N VAL A 31 -8.82 5.24 0.61
CA VAL A 31 -9.10 3.80 0.63
C VAL A 31 -9.87 3.35 -0.62
N ASP A 32 -10.96 4.06 -0.96
CA ASP A 32 -11.82 3.68 -2.09
C ASP A 32 -11.13 3.87 -3.44
N GLY A 33 -10.31 4.92 -3.56
CA GLY A 33 -9.47 5.11 -4.74
C GLY A 33 -8.51 3.95 -4.92
N VAL A 34 -7.76 3.56 -3.87
CA VAL A 34 -6.86 2.39 -3.92
C VAL A 34 -7.62 1.11 -4.28
N LYS A 35 -8.78 0.85 -3.64
CA LYS A 35 -9.62 -0.32 -3.93
C LYS A 35 -9.95 -0.44 -5.42
N SER A 36 -10.27 0.66 -6.09
CA SER A 36 -10.62 0.66 -7.52
C SER A 36 -9.50 0.11 -8.42
N TYR A 37 -8.23 0.32 -8.04
CA TYR A 37 -7.06 -0.17 -8.79
C TYR A 37 -6.67 -1.60 -8.43
N ILE A 38 -6.90 -2.03 -7.18
CA ILE A 38 -6.45 -3.35 -6.69
C ILE A 38 -7.58 -4.36 -6.50
N GLN A 39 -8.83 -4.05 -6.86
CA GLN A 39 -10.00 -4.93 -6.70
C GLN A 39 -9.84 -6.33 -7.33
N THR A 40 -8.95 -6.49 -8.31
CA THR A 40 -8.63 -7.79 -8.92
C THR A 40 -7.71 -8.67 -8.07
N ILE A 41 -7.21 -8.16 -6.95
CA ILE A 41 -6.31 -8.86 -6.03
C ILE A 41 -7.13 -9.40 -4.85
N GLY A 42 -6.89 -10.65 -4.45
CA GLY A 42 -7.55 -11.22 -3.26
C GLY A 42 -7.29 -10.39 -2.01
N LEU A 43 -8.29 -10.28 -1.12
CA LEU A 43 -8.24 -9.47 0.12
C LEU A 43 -8.04 -7.97 -0.13
N PHE A 44 -8.47 -7.43 -1.28
CA PHE A 44 -8.23 -6.02 -1.63
C PHE A 44 -8.80 -5.01 -0.61
N ASN A 45 -9.90 -5.34 0.08
CA ASN A 45 -10.49 -4.45 1.08
C ASN A 45 -9.52 -4.18 2.24
N SER A 46 -9.03 -5.25 2.89
CA SER A 46 -8.07 -5.11 3.99
C SER A 46 -6.71 -4.63 3.51
N LYS A 47 -6.28 -5.01 2.29
CA LYS A 47 -5.05 -4.49 1.68
C LYS A 47 -5.10 -2.98 1.46
N ALA A 48 -6.21 -2.44 0.95
CA ALA A 48 -6.37 -1.00 0.74
C ALA A 48 -6.31 -0.24 2.08
N GLU A 49 -7.00 -0.75 3.11
CA GLU A 49 -6.93 -0.17 4.46
C GLU A 49 -5.51 -0.19 5.02
N ASN A 50 -4.80 -1.31 4.88
CA ASN A 50 -3.43 -1.43 5.35
C ASN A 50 -2.49 -0.50 4.59
N VAL A 51 -2.61 -0.37 3.27
CA VAL A 51 -1.82 0.57 2.46
C VAL A 51 -2.00 2.00 2.98
N ILE A 52 -3.24 2.45 3.18
CA ILE A 52 -3.51 3.81 3.67
C ILE A 52 -2.98 4.02 5.10
N LYS A 53 -3.14 3.04 6.00
CA LYS A 53 -2.58 3.12 7.37
C LYS A 53 -1.05 3.15 7.35
N THR A 54 -0.42 2.31 6.54
CA THR A 54 1.03 2.29 6.36
C THR A 54 1.52 3.64 5.82
N CYS A 55 0.91 4.18 4.76
CA CYS A 55 1.28 5.48 4.22
C CYS A 55 1.16 6.62 5.26
N ARG A 56 0.15 6.57 6.13
CA ARG A 56 0.00 7.50 7.25
C ARG A 56 1.16 7.38 8.24
N ILE A 57 1.49 6.16 8.68
CA ILE A 57 2.61 5.91 9.61
C ILE A 57 3.93 6.37 9.00
N LEU A 58 4.17 6.10 7.71
CA LEU A 58 5.39 6.55 7.04
C LEU A 58 5.52 8.08 7.10
N LEU A 59 4.46 8.83 6.80
CA LEU A 59 4.51 10.29 6.85
C LEU A 59 4.65 10.85 8.27
N GLU A 60 3.94 10.27 9.24
CA GLU A 60 3.89 10.77 10.62
C GLU A 60 5.14 10.38 11.43
N GLN A 61 5.71 9.20 11.21
CA GLN A 61 6.74 8.60 12.06
C GLN A 61 8.08 8.37 11.35
N HIS A 62 8.09 8.31 10.02
CA HIS A 62 9.28 8.01 9.21
C HIS A 62 9.55 9.05 8.12
N ASN A 63 9.00 10.26 8.27
CA ASN A 63 9.21 11.38 7.33
C ASN A 63 8.88 11.06 5.86
N GLY A 64 8.01 10.09 5.62
CA GLY A 64 7.60 9.63 4.29
C GLY A 64 8.52 8.58 3.67
N GLU A 65 9.56 8.14 4.37
CA GLU A 65 10.53 7.15 3.91
C GLU A 65 10.22 5.75 4.45
N VAL A 66 10.61 4.72 3.70
CA VAL A 66 10.49 3.33 4.15
C VAL A 66 11.65 3.06 5.13
N PRO A 67 11.37 2.62 6.38
CA PRO A 67 12.43 2.41 7.35
C PRO A 67 13.33 1.23 6.95
N GLU A 68 14.64 1.37 7.17
CA GLU A 68 15.63 0.29 6.96
C GLU A 68 15.77 -0.64 8.17
N ASP A 69 14.91 -0.48 9.19
CA ASP A 69 14.87 -1.34 10.37
C ASP A 69 13.76 -2.39 10.25
N ARG A 70 14.13 -3.64 10.54
CA ARG A 70 13.20 -4.77 10.44
C ARG A 70 12.03 -4.65 11.41
N ALA A 71 12.28 -4.25 12.66
CA ALA A 71 11.22 -4.16 13.65
C ALA A 71 10.24 -3.04 13.30
N ALA A 72 10.73 -1.91 12.78
CA ALA A 72 9.92 -0.83 12.25
C ALA A 72 9.08 -1.29 11.05
N LEU A 73 9.65 -2.08 10.13
CA LEU A 73 8.91 -2.65 9.00
C LEU A 73 7.80 -3.61 9.47
N GLU A 74 8.10 -4.53 10.39
CA GLU A 74 7.12 -5.49 10.94
C GLU A 74 6.01 -4.79 11.77
N ALA A 75 6.25 -3.58 12.26
CA ALA A 75 5.21 -2.76 12.90
C ALA A 75 4.21 -2.15 11.91
N LEU A 76 4.52 -2.13 10.60
CA LEU A 76 3.63 -1.58 9.58
C LEU A 76 2.45 -2.54 9.31
N PRO A 77 1.21 -2.04 9.23
CA PRO A 77 0.04 -2.86 8.95
C PRO A 77 0.17 -3.69 7.66
N GLY A 78 0.02 -5.01 7.79
CA GLY A 78 0.08 -5.94 6.67
C GLY A 78 1.50 -6.32 6.23
N VAL A 79 2.52 -5.92 7.00
CA VAL A 79 3.90 -6.39 6.89
C VAL A 79 4.18 -7.31 8.09
N GLY A 80 4.83 -8.45 7.85
CA GLY A 80 5.16 -9.46 8.86
C GLY A 80 5.94 -10.61 8.25
#